data_AF-F0F0A3-F1
#
_entry.id   AF-F0F0A3-F1
#
_cell.length_a   1.000
_cell.length_b   1.000
_cell.length_c   1.000
_cell.angle_alpha   90.00
_cell.angle_beta   90.00
_cell.angle_gamma   90.00
#
_symmetry.space_group_name_H-M   'P 1'
#
loop_
_entity.id
_entity.type
_entity.pdbx_description
1 polymer ?
#
loop_
_entity_poly.entity_id
_entity_poly.type
_entity_poly.pdbx_seq_one_letter_code
_entity_poly.pdbx_strand_id
1 'polypeptide(L)'
;MNPFPKILPIGMVIIVAIWLLFSHNEPEPDNRLSAAEQLLAARPPIDEASVAEWQRYQLPREEPIPRLPDETITHLHRHSFLSPWDVSAIIKEQAAAYPYYKWRQFDCDKGWYNRLNESGSWQRAVSDYRRGSAKYIQGADYREKLEFDYICAKYAD
;
A
#
# COMPACT_ATOMS: atom_id res chain seq x y z
N MET A 1 14.82 22.85 -61.70
CA MET A 1 13.51 22.55 -61.06
C MET A 1 13.71 21.40 -60.10
N ASN A 2 13.29 21.56 -58.83
CA ASN A 2 13.49 20.63 -57.70
C ASN A 2 12.97 19.21 -57.96
N PRO A 3 13.73 18.14 -57.60
CA PRO A 3 13.21 16.79 -57.55
C PRO A 3 12.86 16.44 -56.10
N PHE A 4 11.78 17.00 -55.55
CA PHE A 4 11.19 16.44 -54.33
C PHE A 4 10.01 15.57 -54.73
N PRO A 5 10.06 14.23 -54.48
CA PRO A 5 8.96 13.36 -54.85
C PRO A 5 7.79 13.60 -53.89
N LYS A 6 6.57 13.58 -54.44
CA LYS A 6 5.27 13.74 -53.75
C LYS A 6 4.93 12.56 -52.80
N ILE A 7 5.93 11.96 -52.15
CA ILE A 7 5.79 10.77 -51.30
C ILE A 7 5.61 11.17 -49.82
N LEU A 8 5.99 12.39 -49.43
CA LEU A 8 5.86 12.88 -48.05
C LEU A 8 4.43 12.85 -47.45
N PRO A 9 3.35 13.21 -48.17
CA PRO A 9 2.03 13.33 -47.53
C PRO A 9 1.37 11.97 -47.25
N ILE A 10 1.66 10.93 -48.04
CA ILE A 10 1.03 9.61 -47.89
C ILE A 10 1.61 8.86 -46.69
N GLY A 11 2.94 8.94 -46.49
CA GLY A 11 3.59 8.31 -45.34
C GLY A 11 3.13 8.89 -44.00
N MET A 12 2.88 10.20 -43.95
CA MET A 12 2.43 10.89 -42.74
C MET A 12 1.00 10.49 -42.34
N VAL A 13 0.11 10.28 -43.31
CA VAL A 13 -1.28 9.82 -43.06
C VAL A 13 -1.30 8.40 -42.50
N ILE A 14 -0.43 7.51 -43.00
CA ILE A 14 -0.33 6.13 -42.50
C ILE A 14 0.18 6.12 -41.05
N ILE A 15 1.20 6.93 -40.74
CA ILE A 15 1.73 7.03 -39.37
C ILE A 15 0.66 7.55 -38.41
N VAL A 16 -0.11 8.58 -38.78
CA VAL A 16 -1.20 9.11 -37.93
C VAL A 16 -2.32 8.10 -37.75
N ALA A 17 -2.69 7.35 -38.80
CA ALA A 17 -3.72 6.31 -38.69
C ALA A 17 -3.28 5.16 -37.79
N ILE A 18 -2.02 4.73 -37.89
CA ILE A 18 -1.43 3.73 -37.00
C ILE A 18 -1.40 4.28 -35.56
N TRP A 19 -0.99 5.53 -35.36
CA TRP A 19 -0.96 6.15 -34.04
C TRP A 19 -2.36 6.24 -33.40
N LEU A 20 -3.39 6.58 -34.18
CA LEU A 20 -4.79 6.60 -33.73
C LEU A 20 -5.34 5.20 -33.42
N LEU A 21 -4.92 4.18 -34.17
CA LEU A 21 -5.28 2.78 -33.91
C LEU A 21 -4.64 2.24 -32.64
N PHE A 22 -3.44 2.70 -32.28
CA PHE A 22 -2.75 2.30 -31.04
C PHE A 22 -3.09 3.20 -29.84
N SER A 23 -3.52 4.44 -30.02
CA SER A 23 -3.98 5.31 -28.92
C SER A 23 -5.35 4.92 -28.36
N HIS A 24 -6.15 4.17 -29.12
CA HIS A 24 -7.45 3.63 -28.66
C HIS A 24 -7.36 2.22 -28.08
N ASN A 25 -6.16 1.62 -28.04
CA ASN A 25 -5.92 0.29 -27.49
C ASN A 25 -5.21 0.35 -26.13
N GLU A 26 -5.30 1.46 -25.39
CA GLU A 26 -5.03 1.38 -23.96
C GLU A 26 -6.06 0.42 -23.36
N PRO A 27 -5.65 -0.73 -22.80
CA PRO A 27 -6.58 -1.60 -22.13
C PRO A 27 -7.23 -0.78 -21.02
N GLU A 28 -8.56 -0.75 -21.02
CA GLU A 28 -9.36 -0.20 -19.94
C GLU A 28 -8.77 -0.69 -18.61
N PRO A 29 -8.45 0.19 -17.66
CA PRO A 29 -7.78 -0.22 -16.43
C PRO A 29 -8.64 -1.31 -15.79
N ASP A 30 -8.06 -2.50 -15.61
CA ASP A 30 -8.76 -3.64 -15.06
C ASP A 30 -9.16 -3.33 -13.62
N ASN A 31 -10.40 -2.85 -13.45
CA ASN A 31 -10.98 -2.49 -12.15
C ASN A 31 -11.33 -3.75 -11.31
N ARG A 32 -10.92 -4.94 -11.75
CA ARG A 32 -11.05 -6.16 -10.96
C ARG A 32 -9.94 -6.20 -9.92
N LEU A 33 -10.35 -6.28 -8.65
CA LEU A 33 -9.46 -6.58 -7.54
C LEU A 33 -8.58 -7.77 -7.92
N SER A 34 -7.27 -7.62 -7.78
CA SER A 34 -6.32 -8.72 -7.96
C SER A 34 -6.70 -9.90 -7.07
N ALA A 35 -6.30 -11.12 -7.43
CA ALA A 35 -6.60 -12.30 -6.61
C ALA A 35 -6.16 -12.15 -5.15
N ALA A 36 -5.09 -11.39 -4.89
CA ALA A 36 -4.66 -11.06 -3.54
C ALA A 36 -5.60 -10.08 -2.84
N GLU A 37 -6.07 -9.04 -3.52
CA GLU A 37 -7.07 -8.11 -2.98
C GLU A 37 -8.42 -8.80 -2.73
N GLN A 38 -8.81 -9.76 -3.57
CA GLN A 38 -10.00 -10.59 -3.33
C GLN A 38 -9.84 -11.47 -2.08
N LEU A 39 -8.68 -12.10 -1.88
CA LEU A 39 -8.38 -12.88 -0.68
C LEU A 39 -8.35 -12.01 0.60
N LEU A 40 -7.87 -10.77 0.48
CA LEU A 40 -7.87 -9.79 1.57
C LEU A 40 -9.27 -9.29 1.90
N ALA A 41 -10.07 -8.95 0.90
CA ALA A 41 -11.46 -8.55 1.08
C ALA A 41 -12.33 -9.69 1.64
N ALA A 42 -11.99 -10.94 1.32
CA ALA A 42 -12.65 -12.13 1.87
C ALA A 42 -12.18 -12.48 3.29
N ARG A 43 -11.16 -11.81 3.82
CA ARG A 43 -10.67 -12.08 5.17
C ARG A 43 -11.69 -11.56 6.19
N PRO A 44 -12.08 -12.37 7.18
CA PRO A 44 -13.00 -11.91 8.20
C PRO A 44 -12.45 -10.66 8.90
N PRO A 45 -13.33 -9.73 9.31
CA PRO A 45 -12.96 -8.64 10.20
C PRO A 45 -12.22 -9.14 11.43
N ILE A 46 -11.45 -8.26 12.08
CA ILE A 46 -10.83 -8.60 13.36
C ILE A 46 -11.93 -9.07 14.32
N ASP A 47 -11.84 -10.33 14.73
CA ASP A 47 -12.74 -10.93 15.71
C ASP A 47 -12.26 -10.69 17.15
N GLU A 48 -13.13 -10.95 18.13
CA GLU A 48 -12.80 -10.77 19.55
C GLU A 48 -11.58 -11.59 20.00
N ALA A 49 -11.39 -12.77 19.41
CA ALA A 49 -10.24 -13.63 19.69
C ALA A 49 -8.93 -12.98 19.24
N SER A 50 -8.93 -12.37 18.06
CA SER A 50 -7.83 -11.59 17.53
C SER A 50 -7.57 -10.39 18.44
N VAL A 51 -8.59 -9.62 18.83
CA VAL A 51 -8.43 -8.49 19.78
C VAL A 51 -7.77 -8.95 21.10
N ALA A 52 -8.23 -10.08 21.66
CA ALA A 52 -7.67 -10.64 22.89
C ALA A 52 -6.22 -11.15 22.71
N GLU A 53 -5.86 -11.66 21.54
CA GLU A 53 -4.46 -11.95 21.21
C GLU A 53 -3.62 -10.68 21.23
N TRP A 54 -4.12 -9.62 20.58
CA TRP A 54 -3.42 -8.37 20.42
C TRP A 54 -3.15 -7.63 21.73
N GLN A 55 -4.02 -7.76 22.73
CA GLN A 55 -3.77 -7.21 24.07
C GLN A 55 -2.44 -7.68 24.67
N ARG A 56 -1.94 -8.87 24.30
CA ARG A 56 -0.65 -9.38 24.78
C ARG A 56 0.55 -8.67 24.18
N TYR A 57 0.35 -8.00 23.05
CA TYR A 57 1.39 -7.28 22.32
C TYR A 57 1.38 -5.78 22.63
N GLN A 58 0.65 -5.36 23.66
CA GLN A 58 0.62 -3.97 24.10
C GLN A 58 2.01 -3.53 24.59
N LEU A 59 2.45 -2.36 24.12
CA LEU A 59 3.71 -1.78 24.56
C LEU A 59 3.58 -1.26 26.01
N PRO A 60 4.62 -1.41 26.86
CA PRO A 60 4.61 -0.87 28.22
C PRO A 60 4.42 0.66 28.27
N ARG A 61 4.84 1.34 27.20
CA ARG A 61 4.63 2.76 26.95
C ARG A 61 4.36 2.94 25.47
N GLU A 62 3.39 3.78 25.16
CA GLU A 62 3.13 4.15 23.77
C GLU A 62 4.35 4.85 23.18
N GLU A 63 4.67 4.49 21.94
CA GLU A 63 5.86 4.98 21.26
C GLU A 63 5.50 5.99 20.17
N PRO A 64 6.02 7.23 20.21
CA PRO A 64 5.73 8.21 19.17
C PRO A 64 6.41 7.82 17.84
N ILE A 65 5.69 8.04 16.74
CA ILE A 65 6.25 7.87 15.39
C ILE A 65 6.93 9.18 14.96
N PRO A 66 8.23 9.17 14.62
CA PRO A 66 8.93 10.39 14.18
C PRO A 66 8.24 11.05 12.98
N ARG A 67 8.09 12.38 13.03
CA ARG A 67 7.40 13.21 12.01
C ARG A 67 5.88 13.02 11.94
N LEU A 68 5.29 12.23 12.83
CA LEU A 68 3.84 12.09 13.04
C LEU A 68 3.51 12.36 14.52
N PRO A 69 3.48 13.63 14.96
CA PRO A 69 3.43 13.99 16.38
C PRO A 69 2.11 13.59 17.08
N ASP A 70 1.08 13.32 16.29
CA ASP A 70 -0.23 12.87 16.70
C ASP A 70 -0.40 11.35 16.63
N GLU A 71 0.65 10.60 16.29
CA GLU A 71 0.60 9.14 16.20
C GLU A 71 1.55 8.44 17.16
N THR A 72 1.02 7.41 17.83
CA THR A 72 1.79 6.53 18.69
C THR A 72 1.53 5.05 18.39
N ILE A 73 2.56 4.22 18.45
CA ILE A 73 2.43 2.77 18.42
C ILE A 73 1.97 2.34 19.81
N THR A 74 0.87 1.60 19.86
CA THR A 74 0.27 1.08 21.10
C THR A 74 0.51 -0.41 21.27
N HIS A 75 0.51 -1.15 20.15
CA HIS A 75 0.76 -2.59 20.13
C HIS A 75 1.70 -2.92 19.00
N LEU A 76 2.59 -3.89 19.23
CA LEU A 76 3.58 -4.31 18.27
C LEU A 76 3.84 -5.81 18.39
N HIS A 77 3.67 -6.53 17.30
CA HIS A 77 4.04 -7.93 17.19
C HIS A 77 5.07 -8.13 16.09
N ARG A 78 6.21 -8.69 16.45
CA ARG A 78 7.25 -9.15 15.51
C ARG A 78 6.97 -10.61 15.18
N HIS A 79 6.79 -10.88 13.91
CA HIS A 79 6.46 -12.22 13.46
C HIS A 79 7.73 -13.06 13.23
N SER A 80 7.57 -14.38 13.32
CA SER A 80 8.64 -15.31 12.91
C SER A 80 8.67 -15.48 11.39
N PHE A 81 9.75 -16.04 10.85
CA PHE A 81 9.94 -16.33 9.42
C PHE A 81 8.86 -17.20 8.76
N LEU A 82 7.99 -17.85 9.55
CA LEU A 82 6.86 -18.64 9.05
C LEU A 82 5.65 -17.76 8.69
N SER A 83 5.62 -16.52 9.15
CA SER A 83 4.57 -15.55 8.83
C SER A 83 4.86 -14.89 7.49
N PRO A 84 3.82 -14.56 6.69
CA PRO A 84 3.99 -13.70 5.53
C PRO A 84 4.27 -12.22 5.89
N TRP A 85 4.23 -11.86 7.17
CA TRP A 85 4.48 -10.51 7.69
C TRP A 85 5.76 -10.48 8.49
N ASP A 86 6.44 -9.35 8.47
CA ASP A 86 7.59 -9.10 9.35
C ASP A 86 7.12 -8.51 10.68
N VAL A 87 6.24 -7.52 10.61
CA VAL A 87 5.76 -6.76 11.76
C VAL A 87 4.26 -6.52 11.64
N SER A 88 3.54 -6.51 12.74
CA SER A 88 2.19 -5.95 12.78
C SER A 88 2.06 -4.99 13.95
N ALA A 89 1.34 -3.89 13.75
CA ALA A 89 1.24 -2.81 14.73
C ALA A 89 -0.16 -2.23 14.81
N ILE A 90 -0.50 -1.71 15.99
CA ILE A 90 -1.66 -0.84 16.19
C ILE A 90 -1.15 0.57 16.48
N ILE A 91 -1.53 1.51 15.63
CA ILE A 91 -1.15 2.92 15.73
C ILE A 91 -2.36 3.70 16.20
N LYS A 92 -2.22 4.42 17.31
CA LYS A 92 -3.21 5.37 17.78
C LYS A 92 -2.91 6.73 17.18
N GLU A 93 -3.87 7.28 16.44
CA GLU A 93 -3.87 8.65 15.95
C GLU A 93 -4.76 9.52 16.85
N GLN A 94 -4.18 10.58 17.39
CA GLN A 94 -4.86 11.52 18.25
C GLN A 94 -5.71 12.49 17.40
N ALA A 95 -6.92 12.07 17.05
CA ALA A 95 -7.89 12.95 16.41
C ALA A 95 -8.62 13.84 17.44
N ALA A 96 -9.21 14.94 16.97
CA ALA A 96 -9.69 16.05 17.80
C ALA A 96 -10.72 15.64 18.89
N ALA A 97 -11.62 14.70 18.59
CA ALA A 97 -12.68 14.31 19.51
C ALA A 97 -12.43 12.95 20.20
N TYR A 98 -11.84 11.99 19.48
CA TYR A 98 -11.58 10.64 19.97
C TYR A 98 -10.35 10.05 19.28
N PRO A 99 -9.56 9.22 19.98
CA PRO A 99 -8.44 8.53 19.36
C PRO A 99 -8.95 7.54 18.31
N TYR A 100 -8.28 7.52 17.16
CA TYR A 100 -8.52 6.55 16.10
C TYR A 100 -7.40 5.50 16.13
N TYR A 101 -7.74 4.21 15.93
CA TYR A 101 -6.77 3.12 15.96
C TYR A 101 -6.63 2.48 14.59
N LYS A 102 -5.42 2.54 14.03
CA LYS A 102 -5.06 1.94 12.76
C LYS A 102 -4.37 0.61 12.98
N TRP A 103 -4.83 -0.40 12.27
CA TRP A 103 -4.24 -1.72 12.30
C TRP A 103 -3.42 -1.95 11.04
N ARG A 104 -2.16 -2.36 11.22
CA ARG A 104 -1.21 -2.52 10.13
C ARG A 104 -0.51 -3.88 10.20
N GLN A 105 -0.31 -4.51 9.04
CA GLN A 105 0.57 -5.67 8.88
C GLN A 105 1.59 -5.36 7.79
N PHE A 106 2.86 -5.32 8.13
CA PHE A 106 3.95 -4.89 7.27
C PHE A 106 4.72 -6.10 6.75
N ASP A 107 4.94 -6.13 5.44
CA ASP A 107 5.96 -6.93 4.76
C ASP A 107 7.05 -5.95 4.32
N CYS A 108 8.00 -5.74 5.23
CA CYS A 108 9.09 -4.78 5.15
C CYS A 108 10.08 -5.14 4.04
N ASP A 109 10.37 -6.43 3.89
CA ASP A 109 11.25 -6.95 2.83
C ASP A 109 10.71 -6.67 1.43
N LYS A 110 9.39 -6.84 1.25
CA LYS A 110 8.76 -6.66 -0.07
C LYS A 110 8.24 -5.24 -0.28
N GLY A 111 8.15 -4.41 0.75
CA GLY A 111 7.76 -3.00 0.61
C GLY A 111 6.25 -2.79 0.46
N TRP A 112 5.42 -3.51 1.22
CA TRP A 112 3.96 -3.32 1.21
C TRP A 112 3.34 -3.65 2.57
N TYR A 113 2.11 -3.20 2.81
CA TYR A 113 1.41 -3.47 4.07
C TYR A 113 -0.09 -3.63 3.87
N ASN A 114 -0.75 -4.28 4.82
CA ASN A 114 -2.20 -4.29 4.93
C ASN A 114 -2.66 -3.24 5.94
N ARG A 115 -3.84 -2.68 5.69
CA ARG A 115 -4.57 -1.82 6.62
C ARG A 115 -5.99 -2.34 6.83
N LEU A 116 -6.55 -2.11 8.00
CA LEU A 116 -8.01 -2.20 8.15
C LEU A 116 -8.64 -0.88 7.76
N ASN A 117 -9.69 -0.96 6.97
CA ASN A 117 -10.55 0.19 6.71
C ASN A 117 -11.57 0.39 7.84
N GLU A 118 -12.34 1.47 7.76
CA GLU A 118 -13.37 1.81 8.75
C GLU A 118 -14.49 0.76 8.87
N SER A 119 -14.70 -0.06 7.82
CA SER A 119 -15.68 -1.16 7.84
C SER A 119 -15.13 -2.44 8.48
N GLY A 120 -13.93 -2.39 9.07
CA GLY A 120 -13.28 -3.56 9.67
C GLY A 120 -12.83 -4.60 8.65
N SER A 121 -12.71 -4.24 7.38
CA SER A 121 -12.24 -5.11 6.31
C SER A 121 -10.77 -4.83 5.99
N TRP A 122 -9.99 -5.88 5.74
CA TRP A 122 -8.59 -5.73 5.36
C TRP A 122 -8.49 -5.22 3.91
N GLN A 123 -7.76 -4.12 3.75
CA GLN A 123 -7.34 -3.57 2.47
C GLN A 123 -5.83 -3.71 2.35
N ARG A 124 -5.38 -4.07 1.15
CA ARG A 124 -3.95 -4.09 0.83
C ARG A 124 -3.53 -2.73 0.33
N ALA A 125 -2.47 -2.15 0.90
CA ALA A 125 -1.75 -1.05 0.29
C ALA A 125 -0.55 -1.65 -0.45
N VAL A 126 -0.64 -1.75 -1.78
CA VAL A 126 0.31 -2.47 -2.63
C VAL A 126 1.27 -1.51 -3.32
N SER A 127 2.55 -1.88 -3.40
CA SER A 127 3.45 -1.36 -4.42
C SER A 127 3.42 -2.28 -5.65
N ASP A 128 3.13 -1.76 -6.84
CA ASP A 128 3.33 -2.50 -8.11
C ASP A 128 4.81 -2.71 -8.46
N TYR A 129 5.74 -2.12 -7.69
CA TYR A 129 7.17 -2.20 -7.93
C TYR A 129 7.85 -3.16 -6.93
N ARG A 130 8.71 -4.04 -7.43
CA ARG A 130 9.51 -4.94 -6.58
C ARG A 130 10.48 -4.11 -5.72
N ARG A 131 10.31 -4.25 -4.39
CA ARG A 131 11.26 -3.98 -3.28
C ARG A 131 11.57 -2.53 -2.89
N GLY A 132 11.42 -2.28 -1.58
CA GLY A 132 12.50 -1.71 -0.77
C GLY A 132 12.28 -0.35 -0.12
N SER A 133 11.21 0.38 -0.45
CA SER A 133 10.93 1.65 0.26
C SER A 133 9.46 2.06 0.16
N ALA A 134 8.97 2.75 1.19
CA ALA A 134 7.62 3.30 1.22
C ALA A 134 7.31 4.22 0.02
N LYS A 135 8.34 4.78 -0.63
CA LYS A 135 8.23 5.62 -1.83
C LYS A 135 7.38 4.97 -2.92
N TYR A 136 7.46 3.65 -3.07
CA TYR A 136 6.80 2.92 -4.16
C TYR A 136 5.44 2.33 -3.78
N ILE A 137 4.98 2.47 -2.54
CA ILE A 137 3.67 1.96 -2.13
C ILE A 137 2.60 2.84 -2.78
N GLN A 138 1.84 2.26 -3.72
CA GLN A 138 0.73 2.93 -4.37
C GLN A 138 -0.48 2.92 -3.44
N GLY A 139 -1.27 4.01 -3.47
CA GLY A 139 -2.43 4.17 -2.58
C GLY A 139 -2.10 4.48 -1.11
N ALA A 140 -0.81 4.51 -0.74
CA ALA A 140 -0.36 4.98 0.57
C ALA A 140 -0.19 6.50 0.57
N ASP A 141 -0.81 7.16 1.55
CA ASP A 141 -0.58 8.60 1.76
C ASP A 141 0.80 8.87 2.39
N TYR A 142 1.14 10.16 2.54
CA TYR A 142 2.42 10.56 3.10
C TYR A 142 2.64 10.04 4.53
N ARG A 143 1.60 10.01 5.36
CA ARG A 143 1.68 9.55 6.75
C ARG A 143 1.90 8.05 6.79
N GLU A 144 1.14 7.30 6.00
CA GLU A 144 1.29 5.84 5.90
C GLU A 144 2.70 5.41 5.46
N LYS A 145 3.33 6.20 4.58
CA LYS A 145 4.72 5.97 4.18
C LYS A 145 5.71 6.19 5.33
N LEU A 146 5.47 7.20 6.16
CA LEU A 146 6.27 7.46 7.36
C LEU A 146 6.08 6.37 8.43
N GLU A 147 4.84 5.89 8.62
CA GLU A 147 4.53 4.75 9.48
C GLU A 147 5.34 3.52 9.03
N PHE A 148 5.29 3.18 7.73
CA PHE A 148 6.02 2.06 7.14
C PHE A 148 7.53 2.19 7.34
N ASP A 149 8.12 3.31 6.91
CA ASP A 149 9.58 3.50 6.95
C ASP A 149 10.11 3.40 8.38
N TYR A 150 9.39 3.98 9.37
CA TYR A 150 9.82 3.92 10.77
C TYR A 150 9.71 2.51 11.36
N ILE A 151 8.55 1.88 11.22
CA ILE A 151 8.27 0.59 11.84
C ILE A 151 9.17 -0.49 11.24
N CYS A 152 9.30 -0.52 9.92
CA CYS A 152 10.16 -1.49 9.24
C CYS A 152 11.63 -1.28 9.58
N ALA A 153 12.13 -0.04 9.61
CA ALA A 153 13.53 0.22 9.94
C ALA A 153 13.89 -0.15 11.39
N LYS A 154 12.92 -0.15 12.31
CA LYS A 154 13.16 -0.40 13.74
C LYS A 154 12.88 -1.83 14.18
N TYR A 155 11.92 -2.50 13.54
CA TYR A 155 11.34 -3.74 14.08
C TYR A 155 11.41 -4.96 13.17
N ALA A 156 11.83 -4.80 11.90
CA ALA A 156 11.96 -5.94 10.99
C ALA A 156 13.19 -6.82 11.28
N ASP A 157 14.22 -6.28 11.95
CA ASP A 157 15.50 -6.95 12.25
C ASP A 157 15.49 -7.78 13.55
#